data_AF-A0A1R3X327-F1
#
_entry.id   AF-A0A1R3X327-F1
#
_cell.length_a   1.000
_cell.length_b   1.000
_cell.length_c   1.000
_cell.angle_alpha   90.00
_cell.angle_beta   90.00
_cell.angle_gamma   90.00
#
_symmetry.space_group_name_H-M   'P 1'
#
loop_
_entity.id
_entity.type
_entity.pdbx_description
1 polymer ?
#
loop_
_entity_poly.entity_id
_entity_poly.type
_entity_poly.pdbx_seq_one_letter_code
_entity_poly.pdbx_strand_id
1 'polypeptide(L)' 'MGRDWIIDVLADLRSFARDNDLPMLRAQLEEAELVAQVEIASRALPDARHQSGDRDRMLGLTVKSGPVRRT' A
#
# COMPACT_ATOMS: atom_id res chain seq x y z
N MET A 1 -8.29 -6.67 -8.39
CA MET A 1 -7.33 -6.64 -9.51
C MET A 1 -6.19 -5.74 -9.09
N GLY A 2 -5.02 -6.33 -8.85
CA GLY A 2 -3.86 -5.65 -8.28
C GLY A 2 -3.21 -4.66 -9.26
N ARG A 3 -2.03 -4.16 -8.90
CA ARG A 3 -1.20 -3.30 -9.79
C ARG A 3 -0.31 -4.13 -10.70
N ASP A 4 -0.37 -5.46 -10.61
CA ASP A 4 0.55 -6.39 -11.27
C ASP A 4 0.49 -6.31 -12.81
N TRP A 5 -0.63 -5.83 -13.36
CA TRP A 5 -0.80 -5.58 -14.81
C TRP A 5 0.26 -4.64 -15.39
N ILE A 6 0.84 -3.75 -14.57
CA ILE A 6 1.89 -2.82 -15.04
C ILE A 6 3.18 -3.55 -15.37
N ILE A 7 3.46 -4.68 -14.72
CA ILE A 7 4.68 -5.46 -14.97
C ILE A 7 4.61 -6.07 -16.38
N ASP A 8 3.45 -6.62 -16.74
CA ASP A 8 3.22 -7.18 -18.07
C ASP A 8 3.37 -6.09 -19.15
N VAL A 9 2.78 -4.91 -18.94
CA VAL A 9 2.90 -3.78 -19.89
C VAL A 9 4.35 -3.29 -20.04
N LEU A 10 5.10 -3.20 -18.94
CA LEU A 10 6.51 -2.80 -19.00
C LEU A 10 7.36 -3.84 -19.73
N ALA A 11 7.08 -5.14 -19.55
CA ALA A 11 7.74 -6.22 -20.26
C ALA A 11 7.46 -6.18 -21.78
N ASP A 12 6.22 -5.89 -22.18
CA ASP A 12 5.84 -5.72 -23.59
C ASP A 12 6.56 -4.53 -24.23
N LEU A 13 6.57 -3.38 -23.55
CA LEU A 13 7.28 -2.18 -24.02
C LEU A 13 8.79 -2.40 -24.12
N ARG A 14 9.38 -3.17 -23.19
CA ARG A 14 10.81 -3.49 -23.20
C ARG A 14 11.15 -4.38 -24.39
N SER A 15 10.30 -5.35 -24.70
CA SER A 15 10.43 -6.20 -25.88
C SER A 15 10.34 -5.37 -27.17
N PHE A 16 9.34 -4.48 -27.26
CA PHE A 16 9.24 -3.53 -28.36
C PHE A 16 10.50 -2.67 -28.52
N ALA A 17 11.03 -2.10 -27.43
CA ALA A 17 12.23 -1.28 -27.47
C ALA A 17 13.47 -2.05 -27.93
N ARG A 18 13.61 -3.31 -27.52
CA ARG A 18 14.67 -4.21 -27.99
C ARG A 18 14.54 -4.51 -29.48
N ASP A 19 13.34 -4.86 -29.92
CA ASP A 19 13.10 -5.30 -31.30
C ASP A 19 13.20 -4.13 -32.31
N ASN A 20 13.19 -2.88 -31.82
CA ASN A 20 13.34 -1.66 -32.63
C ASN A 20 14.66 -0.92 -32.40
N ASP A 21 15.67 -1.56 -31.80
CA ASP A 21 16.99 -0.97 -31.55
C ASP A 21 16.92 0.38 -30.80
N LEU A 22 16.08 0.46 -29.76
CA LEU A 22 15.92 1.63 -28.88
C LEU A 22 16.61 1.38 -27.52
N PRO A 23 17.96 1.36 -27.44
CA PRO A 23 18.67 0.91 -26.24
C PRO A 23 18.45 1.81 -25.02
N MET A 24 18.30 3.11 -25.22
CA MET A 24 18.05 4.06 -24.12
C MET A 24 16.67 3.87 -23.51
N LEU A 25 15.65 3.64 -24.35
CA LEU A 25 14.30 3.33 -23.89
C LEU A 25 14.25 1.99 -23.16
N ARG A 26 14.90 0.95 -23.70
CA ARG A 26 15.01 -0.35 -23.02
C ARG A 26 15.60 -0.20 -21.62
N ALA A 27 16.70 0.56 -21.47
CA ALA A 27 17.34 0.77 -20.17
C ALA A 27 16.41 1.49 -19.17
N GLN A 28 15.68 2.51 -19.61
CA GLN A 28 14.69 3.20 -18.78
C GLN A 28 13.54 2.27 -18.36
N LEU A 29 13.10 1.39 -19.26
CA LEU A 29 12.05 0.41 -18.97
C LEU A 29 12.52 -0.65 -17.96
N GLU A 30 13.79 -1.07 -18.03
CA GLU A 30 14.39 -1.98 -17.04
C GLU A 30 14.43 -1.35 -15.64
N GLU A 31 14.75 -0.06 -15.55
CA GLU A 31 14.71 0.68 -14.28
C GLU A 31 13.28 0.85 -13.75
N ALA A 32 12.33 1.19 -14.62
CA ALA A 32 10.92 1.32 -14.25
C ALA A 32 10.32 -0.01 -13.76
N GLU A 33 10.70 -1.13 -14.38
CA GLU A 33 10.27 -2.47 -13.98
C GLU A 33 10.75 -2.81 -12.55
N LEU A 34 12.00 -2.48 -12.22
CA LEU A 34 12.57 -2.65 -10.88
C LEU A 34 11.80 -1.84 -9.83
N VAL A 35 11.53 -0.56 -10.10
CA VAL A 35 10.76 0.31 -9.20
C VAL A 35 9.34 -0.23 -9.00
N ALA A 36 8.67 -0.64 -10.08
CA ALA A 36 7.32 -1.19 -10.01
C ALA A 36 7.26 -2.47 -9.15
N GLN A 37 8.22 -3.38 -9.31
CA GLN A 37 8.31 -4.60 -8.50
C GLN A 37 8.46 -4.26 -7.00
N VAL A 38 9.33 -3.32 -6.66
CA VAL A 38 9.55 -2.87 -5.27
C VAL A 38 8.30 -2.24 -4.68
N GLU A 39 7.60 -1.38 -5.42
CA GLU A 39 6.38 -0.73 -4.93
C GLU A 39 5.23 -1.72 -4.70
N ILE A 40 5.07 -2.68 -5.61
CA ILE A 40 4.04 -3.73 -5.51
C ILE A 40 4.33 -4.61 -4.29
N ALA A 41 5.57 -5.07 -4.13
CA ALA A 41 5.98 -5.88 -2.99
C ALA A 41 5.82 -5.14 -1.66
N SER A 42 6.17 -3.85 -1.60
CA SER A 42 6.08 -3.02 -0.39
C SER A 42 4.64 -2.79 0.07
N ARG A 43 3.68 -2.77 -0.86
CA ARG A 43 2.24 -2.59 -0.56
C ARG A 43 1.52 -3.91 -0.28
N ALA A 44 2.14 -5.05 -0.60
CA ALA A 44 1.65 -6.37 -0.23
C ALA A 44 1.87 -6.69 1.25
N LEU A 45 2.73 -5.93 1.94
CA LEU A 45 2.76 -5.95 3.40
C LEU A 45 1.43 -5.39 3.92
N PRO A 46 0.65 -6.16 4.71
CA PRO A 46 -0.54 -5.63 5.35
C PRO A 46 -0.11 -4.42 6.17
N ASP A 47 -0.84 -3.33 5.98
CA ASP A 47 -0.64 -2.08 6.68
C ASP A 47 -0.82 -2.34 8.19
N ALA A 48 0.26 -2.67 8.90
CA ALA A 48 0.28 -2.94 10.35
C ALA A 48 -0.12 -1.70 11.19
N ARG A 49 -0.56 -0.64 10.53
CA ARG A 49 -0.90 0.67 11.07
C ARG A 49 -2.41 0.93 11.15
N HIS A 50 -3.25 0.01 10.65
CA HIS A 50 -4.72 0.13 10.72
C HIS A 50 -5.39 -0.61 11.90
N GLN A 51 -4.65 -1.02 12.94
CA GLN A 51 -5.21 -1.53 14.21
C GLN A 51 -4.99 -0.59 15.40
N SER A 52 -4.82 0.72 15.18
CA SER A 52 -4.79 1.72 16.27
C SER A 52 -6.06 2.55 16.36
N GLY A 53 -7.22 1.94 16.07
CA GLY A 53 -8.54 2.54 16.24
C GLY A 53 -9.35 2.00 17.43
N ASP A 54 -8.85 0.99 18.15
CA ASP A 54 -9.59 0.30 19.21
C ASP A 54 -8.88 0.40 20.59
N ARG A 55 -8.47 1.62 20.96
CA ARG A 55 -8.06 1.93 22.34
C ARG A 55 -8.89 3.04 22.99
N ASP A 56 -9.74 3.72 22.22
CA ASP A 56 -10.56 4.83 22.72
C ASP A 56 -11.97 4.39 23.18
N ARG A 57 -12.36 3.12 22.95
CA ARG A 57 -13.66 2.58 23.39
C ARG A 57 -13.67 1.95 24.77
N MET A 58 -12.53 1.91 25.47
CA MET A 58 -12.39 1.33 26.81
C MET A 58 -12.14 2.38 27.91
N LEU A 59 -12.58 3.63 27.71
CA LEU A 59 -12.70 4.64 28.78
C LEU A 59 -14.16 5.05 29.07
N GLY A 60 -15.12 4.33 28.48
CA GLY A 60 -16.56 4.61 28.58
C GLY A 60 -17.35 3.64 29.46
N LEU A 61 -16.77 3.02 30.50
CA LEU A 61 -17.51 2.14 31.40
C LEU A 61 -17.60 2.69 32.82
N THR A 62 -18.73 3.39 33.06
CA THR A 62 -19.50 3.42 34.31
C THR A 62 -18.80 3.96 35.58
N VAL A 63 -19.03 5.25 35.85
CA VAL A 63 -19.33 5.69 37.23
C VAL A 63 -20.77 6.20 37.24
N LYS A 64 -21.69 5.37 37.74
CA LYS A 64 -23.05 5.78 38.09
C LYS A 64 -23.07 6.00 39.61
N SER A 65 -22.70 7.20 40.06
CA SER A 65 -22.84 7.58 41.46
C SER A 65 -24.07 8.49 41.60
N GLY A 66 -25.08 7.99 42.30
CA GLY A 66 -26.41 8.59 42.43
C GLY A 66 -26.47 9.88 43.26
N PRO A 67 -27.66 10.52 43.36
CA PRO A 67 -27.79 11.86 43.93
C PRO A 67 -27.74 11.82 45.46
N VAL A 68 -26.86 12.64 46.05
CA VAL A 68 -26.83 12.91 47.49
C VAL A 68 -27.88 13.97 47.81
N ARG A 69 -28.97 13.57 48.47
CA ARG A 69 -29.92 14.48 49.10
C ARG A 69 -29.57 14.54 50.58
N ARG A 70 -28.96 15.63 51.04
CA ARG A 70 -28.79 15.93 52.47
C ARG A 70 -30.04 16.64 52.98
N THR A 71 -30.66 16.04 53.99
CA THR A 71 -31.64 16.64 54.91
C THR A 71 -30.95 17.62 55.85
#